data_AF-A0A521G2H6-F1
#
_entry.id   AF-A0A521G2H6-F1
#
_cell.length_a   1.000
_cell.length_b   1.000
_cell.length_c   1.000
_cell.angle_alpha   90.00
_cell.angle_beta   90.00
_cell.angle_gamma   90.00
#
_symmetry.space_group_name_H-M   'P 1'
#
loop_
_entity.id
_entity.type
_entity.pdbx_description
1 polymer ?
#
loop_
_entity_poly.entity_id
_entity_poly.type
_entity_poly.pdbx_seq_one_letter_code
_entity_poly.pdbx_strand_id
1 'polypeptide(L)'
;MLRNFLFFLTFFLLCSCAVGSESATALFTYEDFGPPSMSNEIIGMDWWQWQEHGDSHQKTYDIKVVVYRNISLDEVKKKYPVVPEQLKDYRYAEYSKAVSYLDRLIEENVIESLTVTLKGTREKIVQQLGPQ
;
A
#
# COMPACT_ATOMS: atom_id res chain seq x y z
N MET A 1 -8.47 -44.72 -40.49
CA MET A 1 -7.53 -43.65 -40.13
C MET A 1 -8.29 -42.44 -39.54
N LEU A 2 -9.00 -42.61 -38.42
CA LEU A 2 -9.86 -41.54 -37.89
C LEU A 2 -10.06 -41.62 -36.36
N ARG A 3 -9.08 -42.15 -35.63
CA ARG A 3 -9.19 -42.34 -34.16
C ARG A 3 -8.06 -41.70 -33.35
N ASN A 4 -6.99 -41.22 -34.01
CA ASN A 4 -5.86 -40.57 -33.35
C ASN A 4 -5.82 -39.05 -33.53
N PHE A 5 -6.78 -38.45 -34.24
CA PHE A 5 -6.79 -37.00 -34.49
C PHE A 5 -7.58 -36.20 -33.46
N LEU A 6 -8.28 -36.87 -32.54
CA LEU A 6 -9.14 -36.21 -31.54
C LEU A 6 -8.46 -35.93 -30.19
N PHE A 7 -7.19 -36.32 -30.01
CA PHE A 7 -6.44 -36.08 -28.77
C PHE A 7 -5.56 -34.82 -28.81
N PHE A 8 -5.36 -34.21 -29.99
CA PHE A 8 -4.51 -33.01 -30.11
C PHE A 8 -5.28 -31.69 -29.96
N LEU A 9 -6.62 -31.71 -29.99
CA LEU A 9 -7.42 -30.48 -29.93
C LEU A 9 -7.82 -30.05 -28.51
N THR A 10 -7.63 -30.91 -27.51
CA THR A 10 -8.00 -30.65 -26.10
C THR A 10 -6.89 -30.03 -25.26
N PHE A 11 -5.69 -29.82 -25.81
CA PHE A 11 -4.56 -29.25 -25.05
C PHE A 11 -4.35 -27.74 -25.23
N PHE A 12 -5.13 -27.08 -26.11
CA PHE A 12 -4.89 -25.67 -26.48
C PHE A 12 -5.79 -24.62 -25.80
N LEU A 13 -6.68 -25.03 -24.88
CA LEU A 13 -7.66 -24.12 -24.24
C LEU A 13 -7.40 -23.80 -22.76
N LEU A 14 -6.19 -24.06 -22.25
CA LEU A 14 -5.80 -23.70 -20.87
C LEU A 14 -4.89 -22.46 -20.78
N CYS A 15 -4.83 -21.62 -21.82
CA CYS A 15 -4.36 -20.23 -21.66
C CYS A 15 -5.52 -19.37 -21.13
N SER A 16 -6.06 -19.72 -19.97
CA SER A 16 -6.93 -18.80 -19.24
C SER A 16 -6.05 -17.69 -18.70
N CYS A 17 -6.21 -16.49 -19.26
CA CYS A 17 -5.54 -15.29 -18.78
C CYS A 17 -5.81 -15.13 -17.28
N ALA A 18 -4.82 -15.46 -16.45
CA ALA A 18 -4.74 -14.92 -15.10
C ALA A 18 -4.35 -13.44 -15.23
N VAL A 19 -5.25 -12.61 -15.74
CA VAL A 19 -5.21 -11.17 -15.47
C VAL A 19 -5.49 -11.07 -13.98
N GLY A 20 -4.41 -11.03 -13.18
CA GLY A 20 -4.52 -10.64 -11.79
C GLY A 20 -5.14 -9.25 -11.79
N SER A 21 -6.32 -9.10 -11.21
CA SER A 21 -6.89 -7.77 -11.05
C SER A 21 -5.99 -7.03 -10.05
N GLU A 22 -5.09 -6.20 -10.56
CA GLU A 22 -4.35 -5.28 -9.71
C GLU A 22 -5.36 -4.43 -8.95
N SER A 23 -5.19 -4.33 -7.63
CA SER A 23 -6.03 -3.45 -6.83
C SER A 23 -5.62 -2.02 -7.15
N ALA A 24 -6.57 -1.09 -7.17
CA ALA A 24 -6.26 0.34 -7.26
C ALA A 24 -5.78 0.93 -5.91
N THR A 25 -5.92 0.17 -4.82
CA THR A 25 -5.60 0.61 -3.45
C THR A 25 -5.00 -0.51 -2.60
N ALA A 26 -4.00 -0.19 -1.78
CA ALA A 26 -3.38 -1.08 -0.80
C ALA A 26 -3.40 -0.42 0.57
N LEU A 27 -3.59 -1.21 1.63
CA LEU A 27 -3.72 -0.75 3.01
C LEU A 27 -2.51 -1.16 3.85
N PHE A 28 -2.03 -0.23 4.66
CA PHE A 28 -0.86 -0.37 5.51
C PHE A 28 -1.12 0.24 6.89
N THR A 29 -0.25 -0.04 7.85
CA THR A 29 -0.19 0.73 9.11
C THR A 29 0.72 1.93 8.96
N TYR A 30 0.73 2.80 9.97
CA TYR A 30 1.62 3.95 9.99
C TYR A 30 3.10 3.52 10.01
N GLU A 31 3.43 2.49 10.79
CA GLU A 31 4.79 2.00 11.02
C GLU A 31 5.39 1.30 9.80
N ASP A 32 4.57 0.83 8.86
CA ASP A 32 5.06 0.30 7.58
C ASP A 32 5.88 1.35 6.79
N PHE A 33 5.71 2.65 7.08
CA PHE A 33 6.45 3.76 6.48
C PHE A 33 7.62 4.26 7.35
N GLY A 34 7.96 3.54 8.42
CA GLY A 34 9.07 3.87 9.32
C GLY A 34 8.64 4.56 10.63
N PRO A 35 9.61 5.10 11.40
CA PRO A 35 9.32 5.77 12.66
C PRO A 35 8.65 7.14 12.42
N PRO A 36 7.89 7.67 13.39
CA PRO A 36 7.19 8.96 13.27
C PRO A 36 8.07 10.14 12.83
N SER A 37 9.33 10.16 13.24
CA SER A 37 10.31 11.19 12.84
C SER A 37 10.63 11.22 11.35
N MET A 38 10.27 10.16 10.61
CA MET A 38 10.49 10.01 9.17
C MET A 38 9.17 10.00 8.41
N SER A 39 8.17 9.23 8.88
CA SER A 39 6.93 9.00 8.13
C SER A 39 6.05 10.24 8.02
N ASN A 40 6.23 11.21 8.92
CA ASN A 40 5.42 12.44 8.92
C ASN A 40 5.50 13.23 7.61
N GLU A 41 6.60 13.10 6.85
CA GLU A 41 6.82 13.75 5.56
C GLU A 41 5.76 13.34 4.52
N ILE A 42 5.30 12.10 4.57
CA ILE A 42 4.41 11.52 3.56
C ILE A 42 2.98 11.28 4.08
N ILE A 43 2.82 10.87 5.34
CA ILE A 43 1.51 10.48 5.90
C ILE A 43 1.04 11.36 7.07
N GLY A 44 1.80 12.41 7.40
CA GLY A 44 1.51 13.32 8.51
C GLY A 44 1.79 12.69 9.87
N MET A 45 1.39 13.36 10.95
CA MET A 45 1.72 12.94 12.33
C MET A 45 1.13 11.57 12.71
N ASP A 46 1.75 10.94 13.72
CA ASP A 46 1.40 9.62 14.29
C ASP A 46 0.23 9.66 15.28
N TRP A 47 -0.50 10.78 15.34
CA TRP A 47 -1.76 10.95 16.04
C TRP A 47 -2.90 11.31 15.08
N TRP A 48 -4.13 11.29 15.59
CA TRP A 48 -5.33 11.58 14.81
C TRP A 48 -5.25 12.92 14.06
N GLN A 49 -5.57 12.90 12.76
CA GLN A 49 -5.45 14.10 11.90
C GLN A 49 -6.39 15.25 12.30
N TRP A 50 -7.41 14.97 13.11
CA TRP A 50 -8.34 15.98 13.63
C TRP A 50 -7.91 16.54 14.99
N GLN A 51 -6.82 16.07 15.58
CA GLN A 51 -6.27 16.61 16.82
C GLN A 51 -5.18 17.65 16.53
N GLU A 52 -5.11 18.70 17.34
CA GLU A 52 -4.06 19.72 17.25
C GLU A 52 -2.69 19.20 17.71
N HIS A 53 -2.70 18.22 18.62
CA HIS A 53 -1.51 17.57 19.16
C HIS A 53 -1.82 16.12 19.55
N GLY A 54 -0.78 15.30 19.69
CA GLY A 54 -0.90 13.97 20.26
C GLY A 54 -1.19 14.00 21.76
N ASP A 55 -1.69 12.88 22.29
CA ASP A 55 -1.89 12.71 23.72
C ASP A 55 -0.52 12.63 24.43
N SER A 56 -0.40 13.24 25.61
CA SER A 56 0.83 13.22 26.42
C SER A 56 1.18 11.84 27.00
N HIS A 57 0.20 10.93 26.98
CA HIS A 57 0.38 9.54 27.36
C HIS A 57 0.67 8.71 26.12
N GLN A 58 1.50 7.68 26.25
CA GLN A 58 1.85 6.78 25.16
C GLN A 58 0.61 6.02 24.68
N LYS A 59 -0.07 6.56 23.67
CA LYS A 59 -1.25 6.00 23.05
C LYS A 59 -0.91 5.58 21.64
N THR A 60 -1.32 4.37 21.28
CA THR A 60 -1.26 3.91 19.90
C THR A 60 -2.52 4.35 19.17
N TYR A 61 -2.34 5.05 18.07
CA TYR A 61 -3.39 5.51 17.20
C TYR A 61 -3.52 4.52 16.03
N ASP A 62 -4.69 3.90 15.87
CA ASP A 62 -5.00 3.02 14.72
C ASP A 62 -5.15 3.81 13.40
N ILE A 63 -4.03 4.31 12.90
CA ILE A 63 -3.93 5.02 11.62
C ILE A 63 -3.71 4.01 10.51
N LYS A 64 -4.52 4.07 9.45
CA LYS A 64 -4.35 3.28 8.23
C LYS A 64 -3.84 4.16 7.10
N VAL A 65 -2.85 3.66 6.37
CA VAL A 65 -2.33 4.34 5.17
C VAL A 65 -2.87 3.63 3.95
N VAL A 66 -3.53 4.40 3.07
CA VAL A 66 -4.03 3.94 1.78
C VAL A 66 -3.06 4.42 0.71
N VAL A 67 -2.33 3.47 0.12
CA VAL A 67 -1.57 3.73 -1.10
C VAL A 67 -2.49 3.50 -2.29
N TYR A 68 -2.55 4.45 -3.22
CA TYR A 68 -3.47 4.35 -4.37
C TYR A 68 -2.78 4.61 -5.71
N ARG A 69 -3.28 3.95 -6.76
CA ARG A 69 -2.79 4.04 -8.13
C ARG A 69 -3.96 4.05 -9.11
N ASN A 70 -3.85 4.84 -10.19
CA ASN A 70 -4.80 4.88 -11.30
C ASN A 70 -6.26 5.23 -10.92
N ILE A 71 -6.47 5.89 -9.78
CA ILE A 71 -7.76 6.42 -9.32
C ILE A 71 -7.56 7.78 -8.67
N SER A 72 -8.60 8.61 -8.64
CA SER A 72 -8.53 9.93 -8.02
C SER A 72 -8.52 9.86 -6.50
N LEU A 73 -7.90 10.85 -5.86
CA LEU A 73 -7.94 11.00 -4.40
C LEU A 73 -9.37 11.10 -3.88
N ASP A 74 -10.28 11.74 -4.63
CA ASP A 74 -11.69 11.86 -4.24
C ASP A 74 -12.40 10.50 -4.20
N GLU A 75 -12.11 9.61 -5.15
CA GLU A 75 -12.61 8.23 -5.12
C GLU A 75 -12.03 7.44 -3.94
N VAL A 76 -10.74 7.63 -3.65
CA VAL A 76 -10.10 7.01 -2.48
C VAL A 76 -10.75 7.48 -1.19
N LYS A 77 -10.99 8.78 -1.03
CA LYS A 77 -11.64 9.36 0.16
C LYS A 77 -13.08 8.92 0.34
N LYS A 78 -13.81 8.68 -0.76
CA LYS A 78 -15.16 8.09 -0.70
C LYS A 78 -15.12 6.65 -0.19
N LYS A 79 -14.12 5.86 -0.60
CA LYS A 79 -13.96 4.45 -0.21
C LYS A 79 -13.38 4.29 1.20
N TYR A 80 -12.49 5.20 1.59
CA TYR A 80 -11.75 5.19 2.86
C TYR A 80 -11.90 6.54 3.57
N PRO A 81 -13.10 6.89 4.05
CA PRO A 81 -13.36 8.18 4.66
C PRO A 81 -12.74 8.29 6.05
N VAL A 82 -12.26 9.48 6.40
CA VAL A 82 -11.91 9.85 7.77
C VAL A 82 -13.21 10.05 8.55
N VAL A 83 -13.37 9.32 9.66
CA VAL A 83 -14.58 9.40 10.50
C VAL A 83 -14.17 9.50 11.96
N PRO A 84 -13.99 10.73 12.50
CA PRO A 84 -13.51 10.97 13.86
C PRO A 84 -14.34 10.27 14.94
N GLU A 85 -15.66 10.26 14.77
CA GLU A 85 -16.63 9.67 15.70
C GLU A 85 -16.50 8.14 15.78
N GLN A 86 -15.86 7.52 14.79
CA GLN A 86 -15.58 6.08 14.72
C GLN A 86 -14.09 5.77 14.90
N LEU A 87 -13.26 6.77 15.21
CA LEU A 87 -11.80 6.64 15.29
C LEU A 87 -11.17 6.04 14.02
N LYS A 88 -11.72 6.38 12.85
CA LYS A 88 -11.19 5.94 11.55
C LYS A 88 -10.32 7.04 10.96
N ASP A 89 -9.02 6.83 11.02
CA ASP A 89 -8.02 7.72 10.41
C ASP A 89 -7.38 7.02 9.20
N TYR A 90 -7.76 7.46 8.00
CA TYR A 90 -7.09 7.06 6.76
C TYR A 90 -6.20 8.20 6.26
N ARG A 91 -4.94 7.87 5.99
CA ARG A 91 -3.97 8.72 5.29
C ARG A 91 -3.83 8.24 3.86
N TYR A 92 -3.48 9.13 2.95
CA TYR A 92 -3.50 8.84 1.52
C TYR A 92 -2.14 9.16 0.91
N ALA A 93 -1.50 8.14 0.34
CA ALA A 93 -0.25 8.29 -0.39
C ALA A 93 -0.44 7.84 -1.84
N GLU A 94 -0.10 8.69 -2.79
CA GLU A 94 -0.09 8.29 -4.20
C GLU A 94 1.05 7.29 -4.42
N TYR A 95 0.81 6.25 -5.22
CA TYR A 95 1.76 5.16 -5.48
C TYR A 95 3.17 5.65 -5.81
N SER A 96 3.30 6.59 -6.75
CA SER A 96 4.59 7.13 -7.18
C SER A 96 5.34 7.76 -6.01
N LYS A 97 4.66 8.58 -5.20
CA LYS A 97 5.22 9.25 -4.02
C LYS A 97 5.60 8.26 -2.93
N ALA A 98 4.76 7.25 -2.67
CA ALA A 98 5.03 6.22 -1.68
C ALA A 98 6.28 5.41 -2.04
N VAL A 99 6.39 4.95 -3.29
CA VAL A 99 7.55 4.17 -3.74
C VAL A 99 8.82 5.03 -3.75
N SER A 100 8.77 6.26 -4.28
CA SER A 100 9.94 7.16 -4.29
C SER A 100 10.41 7.52 -2.87
N TYR A 101 9.48 7.72 -1.94
CA TYR A 101 9.81 7.95 -0.54
C TYR A 101 10.54 6.76 0.08
N LEU A 102 10.00 5.55 -0.09
CA LEU A 102 10.61 4.33 0.43
C LEU A 102 11.97 4.06 -0.22
N ASP A 103 12.10 4.24 -1.53
CA ASP A 103 13.36 4.04 -2.27
C ASP A 103 14.46 4.97 -1.75
N ARG A 104 14.15 6.25 -1.52
CA ARG A 104 15.09 7.20 -0.91
C ARG A 104 15.59 6.73 0.46
N LEU A 105 14.67 6.34 1.35
CA LEU A 105 15.04 5.89 2.69
C LEU A 105 15.81 4.57 2.70
N ILE A 106 15.48 3.66 1.78
CA ILE A 106 16.19 2.40 1.60
C ILE A 106 17.62 2.65 1.13
N GLU A 107 17.84 3.64 0.26
CA GLU A 107 19.16 4.03 -0.22
C GLU A 107 20.02 4.69 0.87
N GLU A 108 19.41 5.53 1.73
CA GLU A 108 20.09 6.13 2.88
C GLU A 108 20.62 5.08 3.87
N ASN A 109 19.94 3.93 3.99
CA ASN A 109 20.37 2.72 4.72
C ASN A 109 20.98 2.98 6.11
N VAL A 110 20.34 3.83 6.91
CA VAL A 110 20.89 4.25 8.21
C VAL A 110 20.82 3.13 9.27
N ILE A 111 19.74 2.34 9.26
CA ILE A 111 19.50 1.25 10.22
C ILE A 111 19.03 0.01 9.48
N GLU A 112 19.76 -1.10 9.56
CA GLU A 112 19.50 -2.31 8.77
C GLU A 112 18.09 -2.88 8.97
N SER A 113 17.63 -3.00 10.22
CA SER A 113 16.29 -3.53 10.53
C SER A 113 15.16 -2.64 9.97
N LEU A 114 15.37 -1.32 9.98
CA LEU A 114 14.44 -0.38 9.36
C LEU A 114 14.46 -0.55 7.85
N THR A 115 15.63 -0.61 7.22
CA THR A 115 15.78 -0.84 5.78
C THR A 115 15.07 -2.13 5.33
N VAL A 116 15.17 -3.22 6.09
CA VAL A 116 14.44 -4.47 5.81
C VAL A 116 12.93 -4.26 5.85
N THR A 117 12.43 -3.53 6.85
CA THR A 117 11.00 -3.21 6.97
C THR A 117 10.52 -2.39 5.78
N LEU A 118 11.25 -1.33 5.42
CA LEU A 118 10.91 -0.46 4.29
C LEU A 118 10.92 -1.20 2.95
N LYS A 119 11.90 -2.09 2.73
CA LYS A 119 11.93 -2.98 1.56
C LYS A 119 10.69 -3.86 1.50
N GLY A 120 10.30 -4.47 2.62
CA GLY A 120 9.09 -5.28 2.71
C GLY A 120 7.82 -4.48 2.39
N THR A 121 7.70 -3.25 2.90
CA THR A 121 6.58 -2.35 2.56
C THR A 121 6.55 -2.02 1.07
N ARG A 122 7.70 -1.64 0.50
CA ARG A 122 7.83 -1.31 -0.93
C ARG A 122 7.43 -2.49 -1.82
N GLU A 123 7.90 -3.69 -1.49
CA GLU A 123 7.55 -4.92 -2.22
C GLU A 123 6.05 -5.21 -2.15
N LYS A 124 5.42 -5.08 -0.97
CA LYS A 124 3.96 -5.24 -0.82
C LYS A 124 3.17 -4.23 -1.66
N ILE A 125 3.62 -2.98 -1.72
CA ILE A 125 3.00 -1.94 -2.58
C ILE A 125 3.04 -2.39 -4.04
N VAL A 126 4.20 -2.80 -4.53
CA VAL A 126 4.38 -3.26 -5.92
C VAL A 126 3.59 -4.53 -6.24
N GLN A 127 3.54 -5.48 -5.32
CA GLN A 127 2.78 -6.72 -5.50
C GLN A 127 1.27 -6.48 -5.59
N GLN A 128 0.74 -5.51 -4.84
CA GLN A 128 -0.71 -5.23 -4.80
C GLN A 128 -1.17 -4.26 -5.90
N LEU A 129 -0.32 -3.32 -6.28
CA LEU A 129 -0.65 -2.19 -7.18
C LEU A 129 0.07 -2.25 -8.53
N GLY A 130 0.84 -3.31 -8.78
CA GLY A 130 1.62 -3.51 -9.99
C GLY A 130 3.01 -2.85 -9.95
N PRO A 131 3.93 -3.25 -10.85
CA PRO A 131 5.24 -2.62 -11.04
C PRO A 131 5.12 -1.20 -11.62
N GLN A 132 6.16 -0.38 -11.39
CA GLN A 132 6.26 0.97 -11.97
C GLN A 132 6.33 0.91 -13.49
#